data_AF-A0A1B8R6M7-F1
#
_entry.id   AF-A0A1B8R6M7-F1
#
_cell.length_a   1.000
_cell.length_b   1.000
_cell.length_c   1.000
_cell.angle_alpha   90.00
_cell.angle_beta   90.00
_cell.angle_gamma   90.00
#
_symmetry.space_group_name_H-M   'P 1'
#
loop_
_entity.id
_entity.type
_entity.pdbx_description
1 polymer ?
#
loop_
_entity_poly.entity_id
_entity_poly.type
_entity_poly.pdbx_seq_one_letter_code
_entity_poly.pdbx_strand_id
1 'polypeptide(L)'
;MQPEIDRARLARDVRQWLDDNRLTTRSAPQIYAGLNPAMISRACRESILSAASMLALCTAMKCDPTAYLTFLDKRNQAVTAHVNRETRGAA
;
A
#
# COMPACT_ATOMS: atom_id res chain seq x y z
N MET A 1 -21.59 -2.35 -4.93
CA MET A 1 -20.49 -2.60 -3.97
C MET A 1 -19.33 -3.37 -4.59
N GLN A 2 -18.13 -2.80 -4.59
CA GLN A 2 -16.88 -3.50 -4.90
C GLN A 2 -15.94 -3.51 -3.68
N PRO A 3 -15.29 -4.63 -3.39
CA PRO A 3 -14.29 -4.69 -2.33
C PRO A 3 -13.03 -3.95 -2.77
N GLU A 4 -12.57 -3.01 -1.95
CA GLU A 4 -11.34 -2.25 -2.11
C GLU A 4 -10.51 -2.33 -0.82
N ILE A 5 -9.23 -1.98 -0.91
CA ILE A 5 -8.37 -1.86 0.28
C ILE A 5 -8.40 -0.43 0.79
N ASP A 6 -8.71 -0.27 2.07
CA ASP A 6 -8.53 0.98 2.82
C ASP A 6 -7.04 1.24 3.04
N ARG A 7 -6.44 1.87 2.04
CA ARG A 7 -5.02 2.22 1.99
C ARG A 7 -4.63 3.24 3.05
N ALA A 8 -5.54 4.17 3.39
CA ALA A 8 -5.28 5.19 4.40
C ALA A 8 -5.18 4.56 5.79
N ARG A 9 -6.09 3.64 6.11
CA ARG A 9 -6.03 2.87 7.36
C ARG A 9 -4.78 2.00 7.41
N LEU A 10 -4.46 1.28 6.33
CA LEU A 10 -3.24 0.47 6.26
C LEU A 10 -1.98 1.34 6.46
N ALA A 11 -1.90 2.51 5.81
CA ALA A 11 -0.76 3.41 5.94
C ALA A 11 -0.59 3.91 7.38
N ARG A 12 -1.69 4.28 8.04
CA ARG A 12 -1.66 4.70 9.45
C ARG A 12 -1.16 3.59 10.35
N ASP A 13 -1.70 2.39 10.20
CA ASP A 13 -1.35 1.25 11.05
C ASP A 13 0.10 0.80 10.81
N VAL A 14 0.59 0.83 9.56
CA VAL A 14 2.00 0.55 9.24
C VAL A 14 2.93 1.59 9.87
N ARG A 15 2.57 2.88 9.84
CA ARG A 15 3.36 3.94 10.48
C ARG A 15 3.40 3.76 11.99
N GLN A 16 2.26 3.46 12.60
CA GLN A 16 2.17 3.21 14.04
C GLN A 16 3.00 1.98 14.42
N TRP A 17 2.88 0.89 13.68
CA TRP A 17 3.67 -0.32 13.91
C TRP A 17 5.18 -0.07 13.81
N LEU A 18 5.63 0.75 12.85
CA LEU A 18 7.04 1.15 12.78
C LEU A 18 7.47 1.92 14.03
N ASP A 19 6.66 2.87 14.49
CA ASP A 19 6.95 3.69 15.67
C ASP A 19 7.00 2.84 16.96
N ASP A 20 5.98 2.00 17.19
CA ASP A 20 5.85 1.13 18.36
C ASP A 20 7.04 0.17 18.50
N ASN A 21 7.57 -0.31 17.38
CA ASN A 21 8.70 -1.23 17.34
C ASN A 21 10.06 -0.51 17.17
N ARG A 22 10.07 0.84 17.15
CA ARG A 22 11.26 1.67 16.90
C ARG A 22 11.99 1.29 15.61
N LEU A 23 11.23 0.98 14.58
CA LEU A 23 11.71 0.57 13.26
C LEU A 23 11.66 1.71 12.27
N THR A 24 12.52 1.59 11.27
CA THR A 24 12.48 2.43 10.07
C THR A 24 12.14 1.54 8.88
N THR A 25 11.77 2.17 7.77
CA THR A 25 11.57 1.50 6.49
C THR A 25 12.77 0.64 6.06
N ARG A 26 13.99 1.02 6.48
CA ARG A 26 15.24 0.30 6.14
C ARG A 26 15.63 -0.77 7.16
N SER A 27 15.30 -0.60 8.45
CA SER A 27 15.63 -1.58 9.49
C SER A 27 14.60 -2.70 9.62
N ALA A 28 13.32 -2.45 9.31
CA ALA A 28 12.28 -3.46 9.40
C ALA A 28 12.58 -4.75 8.58
N PRO A 29 13.10 -4.69 7.33
CA PRO A 29 13.50 -5.88 6.58
C PRO A 29 14.60 -6.73 7.21
N GLN A 30 15.41 -6.15 8.11
CA GLN A 30 16.47 -6.89 8.80
C GLN A 30 15.94 -7.78 9.92
N ILE A 31 14.75 -7.46 10.43
CA ILE A 31 14.10 -8.16 11.55
C ILE A 31 13.00 -9.08 11.03
N TYR A 32 12.27 -8.64 10.00
CA TYR A 32 11.13 -9.36 9.42
C TYR A 32 11.49 -9.84 8.02
N ALA A 33 11.76 -11.14 7.92
CA ALA A 33 12.05 -11.79 6.65
C ALA A 33 10.89 -11.61 5.66
N GLY A 34 11.22 -11.37 4.38
CA GLY A 34 10.23 -11.16 3.33
C GLY A 34 9.71 -9.73 3.22
N LEU A 35 10.01 -8.84 4.18
CA LEU A 35 9.79 -7.41 3.98
C LEU A 35 10.89 -6.80 3.10
N ASN A 36 10.53 -5.76 2.35
CA ASN A 36 11.51 -4.92 1.65
C ASN A 36 11.17 -3.44 1.85
N PRO A 37 12.16 -2.52 1.79
CA PRO A 37 11.94 -1.11 2.06
C PRO A 37 10.96 -0.45 1.09
N ALA A 38 10.96 -0.86 -0.18
CA ALA A 38 10.08 -0.27 -1.19
C ALA A 38 8.60 -0.55 -0.90
N MET A 39 8.29 -1.77 -0.45
CA MET A 39 6.96 -2.19 -0.04
C MET A 39 6.46 -1.38 1.16
N ILE A 40 7.30 -1.25 2.21
CA ILE A 40 6.95 -0.46 3.39
C ILE A 40 6.75 1.01 3.00
N SER A 41 7.63 1.56 2.15
CA SER A 41 7.48 2.94 1.66
C SER A 41 6.20 3.15 0.85
N ARG A 42 5.78 2.17 0.04
CA ARG A 42 4.52 2.24 -0.73
C ARG A 42 3.31 2.17 0.19
N ALA A 43 3.34 1.29 1.19
CA ALA A 43 2.29 1.20 2.21
C ALA A 43 2.11 2.54 2.94
N CYS A 44 3.21 3.15 3.40
CA CYS A 44 3.17 4.45 4.06
C CYS A 44 2.68 5.59 3.15
N ARG A 45 2.77 5.47 1.82
CA ARG A 45 2.32 6.48 0.85
C ARG A 45 0.95 6.17 0.26
N GLU A 46 0.22 5.23 0.84
CA GLU A 46 -1.12 4.81 0.37
C GLU A 46 -1.11 4.33 -1.10
N SER A 47 0.05 3.89 -1.57
CA SER A 47 0.23 3.40 -2.93
C SER A 47 -0.33 1.98 -3.07
N ILE A 48 -0.72 1.61 -4.29
CA ILE A 48 -1.19 0.25 -4.57
C ILE A 48 -0.06 -0.75 -4.29
N LEU A 49 -0.38 -1.75 -3.48
CA LEU A 49 0.47 -2.89 -3.19
C LEU A 49 -0.06 -4.12 -3.94
N SER A 50 0.84 -5.04 -4.29
CA SER A 50 0.39 -6.38 -4.68
C SER A 50 -0.25 -7.08 -3.47
N ALA A 51 -1.13 -8.05 -3.73
CA ALA A 51 -1.74 -8.86 -2.68
C ALA A 51 -0.67 -9.53 -1.79
N ALA A 52 0.38 -10.10 -2.40
CA ALA A 52 1.47 -10.72 -1.67
C ALA A 52 2.20 -9.74 -0.74
N SER A 53 2.47 -8.51 -1.21
CA SER A 53 3.12 -7.48 -0.40
C SER A 53 2.26 -7.03 0.78
N MET A 54 0.94 -6.88 0.56
CA MET A 54 0.02 -6.56 1.63
C MET A 54 -0.06 -7.68 2.67
N LEU A 55 -0.16 -8.94 2.23
CA LEU A 55 -0.19 -10.10 3.12
C LEU A 55 1.10 -10.21 3.95
N ALA A 56 2.27 -10.04 3.32
CA ALA A 56 3.54 -10.06 4.03
C ALA A 56 3.64 -8.98 5.12
N LEU A 57 3.15 -7.76 4.83
CA LEU A 57 3.04 -6.69 5.84
C LEU A 57 2.10 -7.08 6.97
N CYS A 58 0.92 -7.60 6.66
CA CYS A 58 -0.06 -8.00 7.67
C CYS A 58 0.49 -9.13 8.57
N THR A 59 1.21 -10.10 7.99
CA THR A 59 1.89 -11.15 8.74
C THR A 59 2.94 -10.58 9.69
N ALA A 60 3.77 -9.63 9.24
CA ALA A 60 4.79 -9.00 10.09
C ALA A 60 4.17 -8.17 11.23
N MET A 61 3.07 -7.48 10.94
CA MET A 61 2.31 -6.68 11.91
C MET A 61 1.40 -7.53 12.82
N LYS A 62 1.27 -8.84 12.55
CA LYS A 62 0.33 -9.75 13.21
C LYS A 62 -1.11 -9.24 13.17
N CYS A 63 -1.51 -8.62 12.07
CA CYS A 63 -2.87 -8.14 11.86
C CYS A 63 -3.60 -8.96 10.79
N ASP A 64 -4.93 -8.97 10.86
CA ASP A 64 -5.77 -9.62 9.87
C ASP A 64 -5.94 -8.72 8.64
N PRO A 65 -5.55 -9.17 7.42
CA PRO A 65 -5.70 -8.38 6.20
C PRO A 65 -7.15 -7.99 5.90
N THR A 66 -8.14 -8.76 6.39
CA THR A 66 -9.55 -8.42 6.15
C THR A 66 -9.99 -7.15 6.89
N ALA A 67 -9.26 -6.74 7.93
CA ALA A 67 -9.50 -5.49 8.64
C ALA A 67 -9.33 -4.23 7.77
N TYR A 68 -8.67 -4.37 6.62
CA TYR A 68 -8.46 -3.30 5.64
C TYR A 68 -9.42 -3.38 4.45
N LEU A 69 -10.38 -4.31 4.44
CA LEU A 69 -11.39 -4.36 3.38
C LEU A 69 -12.44 -3.28 3.61
N THR A 70 -12.70 -2.50 2.56
CA THR A 70 -13.82 -1.55 2.50
C THR A 70 -14.71 -1.89 1.31
N PHE A 71 -16.02 -1.69 1.47
CA PHE A 71 -17.01 -1.96 0.43
C PHE A 71 -17.52 -0.64 -0.09
N LEU A 72 -16.99 -0.21 -1.23
CA LEU A 72 -17.42 1.03 -1.87
C LEU A 72 -18.59 0.74 -2.81
N ASP A 73 -19.68 1.50 -2.65
CA ASP A 73 -20.70 1.52 -3.68
C ASP A 73 -20.21 2.39 -4.84
N LYS A 74 -20.01 1.78 -6.01
CA LYS A 74 -19.50 2.46 -7.20
C LYS A 74 -20.58 3.43 -7.72
N ARG A 75 -20.64 4.63 -7.16
CA ARG A 75 -21.23 5.79 -7.87
C ARG A 75 -20.18 6.32 -8.83
N ASN A 76 -20.32 5.93 -10.10
CA ASN A 76 -19.65 6.47 -11.30
C ASN A 76 -18.43 7.37 -11.01
N GLN A 77 -17.28 6.78 -10.71
CA GLN A 77 -16.01 7.47 -10.89
C GLN A 77 -15.82 7.65 -12.40
N ALA A 78 -16.08 8.87 -12.88
CA ALA A 78 -15.71 9.30 -14.21
C ALA A 78 -14.23 8.99 -14.41
N VAL A 79 -13.96 8.10 -15.36
CA VAL A 79 -12.61 7.80 -15.84
C VAL A 79 -12.11 9.08 -16.51
N THR A 80 -11.47 9.97 -15.75
CA THR A 80 -10.61 11.00 -16.33
C THR A 80 -9.37 10.27 -16.82
N ALA A 81 -9.47 9.66 -18.00
CA ALA A 81 -8.32 9.24 -18.77
C ALA A 81 -7.43 10.48 -18.94
N HIS A 82 -6.30 10.52 -18.24
CA HIS A 82 -5.28 11.53 -18.47
C HIS A 82 -4.72 11.31 -19.89
N VAL A 83 -5.32 12.02 -20.85
CA VAL A 83 -4.72 12.33 -22.14
C VAL A 83 -3.52 13.23 -21.87
N ASN A 84 -2.34 12.75 -22.28
CA ASN A 84 -1.25 13.42 -22.99
C ASN A 84 0.13 13.02 -22.46
N ARG A 85 0.90 12.36 -23.33
CA ARG A 85 2.19 12.94 -23.76
C ARG A 85 2.61 12.36 -25.11
N GLU A 86 2.39 13.16 -26.15
CA GLU A 86 3.12 13.04 -27.41
C GLU A 86 4.61 13.24 -27.13
N THR A 87 5.45 12.29 -27.53
CA THR A 87 6.87 12.57 -27.81
C THR A 87 7.11 12.34 -29.29
N ARG A 88 7.07 13.45 -30.02
CA ARG A 88 7.58 13.59 -31.37
C ARG A 88 9.10 13.37 -31.30
N GLY A 89 9.55 12.16 -31.63
CA GLY A 89 10.96 11.85 -31.82
C GLY A 89 11.38 12.34 -33.20
N ALA A 90 12.22 13.38 -33.21
CA ALA A 90 12.87 13.89 -34.40
C ALA A 90 13.90 12.87 -34.93
N ALA A 91 13.87 12.64 -36.24
CA ALA A 91 15.03 12.40 -37.10
C ALA A 91 14.61 12.71 -38.54
#